data_AF-A0A2V6ET12-F1
#
_entry.id   AF-A0A2V6ET12-F1
#
_cell.length_a   1.000
_cell.length_b   1.000
_cell.length_c   1.000
_cell.angle_alpha   90.00
_cell.angle_beta   90.00
_cell.angle_gamma   90.00
#
_symmetry.space_group_name_H-M   'P 1'
#
loop_
_entity.id
_entity.type
_entity.pdbx_description
1 polymer ?
#
loop_
_entity_poly.entity_id
_entity_poly.type
_entity_poly.pdbx_seq_one_letter_code
_entity_poly.pdbx_strand_id
1 'polypeptide(L)'
;VTVNVPPGTTRTVEFVADNPGDWAFHCHKNHHAMNVMNHEIANLIGVNQEGVSDKLRSLVPGYMAMGSDGMHEMSEMNMGGPKNTLPMMTGTGQFGPISMGGMFTVLKVRDGITSFEDAGWYQHPEGTVASKV
;
A
#
# COMPACT_ATOMS: atom_id res chain seq x y z
N VAL A 1 0.70 18.33 -4.86
CA VAL A 1 0.15 19.13 -3.74
C VAL A 1 -0.36 18.18 -2.67
N THR A 2 -0.26 18.54 -1.39
CA THR A 2 -0.78 17.72 -0.28
C THR A 2 -1.60 18.62 0.63
N VAL A 3 -2.77 18.17 1.07
CA VAL A 3 -3.69 18.95 1.91
C VAL A 3 -3.93 18.22 3.23
N ASN A 4 -3.78 18.93 4.34
CA ASN A 4 -4.12 18.40 5.66
C ASN A 4 -5.66 18.39 5.85
N VAL A 5 -6.18 17.25 6.29
CA VAL A 5 -7.57 17.06 6.70
C VAL A 5 -7.61 16.66 8.19
N PRO A 6 -7.67 17.64 9.12
CA PRO A 6 -7.80 17.34 10.55
C PRO A 6 -9.12 16.62 10.89
N PRO A 7 -9.18 15.91 12.03
CA PRO A 7 -10.41 15.30 12.53
C PRO A 7 -11.56 16.31 12.61
N GLY A 8 -12.76 15.88 12.20
CA GLY A 8 -13.96 16.72 12.21
C GLY A 8 -14.02 17.79 11.12
N THR A 9 -13.09 17.77 10.14
CA THR A 9 -13.08 18.74 9.04
C THR A 9 -13.22 18.05 7.69
N THR A 10 -13.70 18.80 6.70
CA THR A 10 -13.77 18.36 5.30
C THR A 10 -12.91 19.25 4.42
N ARG A 11 -12.52 18.75 3.25
CA ARG A 11 -11.86 19.54 2.19
C ARG A 11 -12.52 19.21 0.86
N THR A 12 -12.78 20.24 0.07
CA THR A 12 -13.15 20.10 -1.34
C THR A 12 -11.88 20.28 -2.15
N VAL A 13 -11.62 19.35 -3.05
CA VAL A 13 -10.46 19.40 -3.96
C VAL A 13 -10.99 19.36 -5.38
N GLU A 14 -10.58 20.34 -6.19
CA GLU A 14 -10.84 20.40 -7.61
C GLU A 14 -9.51 20.30 -8.35
N PHE A 15 -9.50 19.57 -9.46
CA PHE A 15 -8.35 19.48 -10.35
C PHE A 15 -8.82 19.28 -11.78
N VAL A 16 -8.02 19.74 -12.74
CA VAL A 16 -8.23 19.44 -14.15
C VAL A 16 -7.57 18.09 -14.43
N ALA A 17 -8.34 17.13 -14.92
CA ALA A 17 -7.86 15.79 -15.25
C ALA A 17 -7.29 15.75 -16.69
N ASP A 18 -6.32 16.61 -17.00
CA ASP A 18 -5.75 16.80 -18.34
C ASP A 18 -4.48 15.96 -18.61
N ASN A 19 -4.08 15.13 -17.65
CA ASN A 19 -2.89 14.28 -17.76
C ASN A 19 -3.26 12.79 -17.62
N PRO A 20 -3.53 12.09 -18.75
CA PRO A 20 -3.88 10.68 -18.76
C PRO A 20 -2.83 9.80 -18.06
N GLY A 21 -3.28 8.92 -17.18
CA GLY A 21 -2.37 8.10 -16.38
C GLY A 21 -3.05 7.39 -15.21
N ASP A 22 -2.28 6.57 -14.51
CA ASP A 22 -2.65 6.00 -13.22
C ASP A 22 -1.92 6.76 -12.10
N TRP A 23 -2.67 7.53 -11.31
CA TRP A 23 -2.13 8.46 -10.33
C TRP A 23 -2.30 7.96 -8.90
N ALA A 24 -1.22 7.99 -8.13
CA ALA A 24 -1.24 7.66 -6.72
C ALA A 24 -2.01 8.74 -5.93
N PHE A 25 -3.02 8.32 -5.17
CA PHE A 25 -3.70 9.17 -4.22
C PHE A 25 -3.77 8.51 -2.84
N HIS A 26 -3.06 9.09 -1.88
CA HIS A 26 -2.91 8.54 -0.54
C HIS A 26 -2.54 9.61 0.50
N CYS A 27 -2.58 9.22 1.77
CA CYS A 27 -2.09 10.06 2.86
C CYS A 27 -0.56 10.10 2.89
N HIS A 28 0.03 11.30 3.00
CA HIS A 28 1.48 11.48 3.08
C HIS A 28 2.01 11.55 4.53
N LYS A 29 1.24 11.08 5.52
CA LYS A 29 1.75 10.90 6.88
C LYS A 29 2.41 9.54 6.95
N ASN A 30 3.74 9.51 7.07
CA ASN A 30 4.52 8.28 6.98
C ASN A 30 4.01 7.17 7.92
N HIS A 31 3.66 7.53 9.16
CA HIS A 31 3.13 6.58 10.14
C HIS A 31 1.70 6.10 9.84
N HIS A 32 0.95 6.81 8.99
CA HIS A 32 -0.36 6.36 8.54
C HIS A 32 -0.23 5.31 7.43
N ALA A 33 0.83 5.34 6.62
CA ALA A 33 1.03 4.34 5.56
C ALA A 33 1.27 2.91 6.10
N MET A 34 1.50 2.77 7.41
CA MET A 34 1.83 1.51 8.09
C MET A 34 0.60 0.74 8.60
N ASN A 35 -0.62 1.25 8.39
CA ASN A 35 -1.90 0.62 8.75
C ASN A 35 -1.94 0.17 10.22
N VAL A 36 -2.20 -1.11 10.49
CA VAL A 36 -2.40 -1.71 11.83
C VAL A 36 -1.11 -1.87 12.66
N MET A 37 0.02 -1.37 12.17
CA MET A 37 1.29 -1.46 12.89
C MET A 37 1.34 -0.42 14.01
N ASN A 38 1.55 -0.90 15.23
CA ASN A 38 1.60 -0.06 16.41
C ASN A 38 2.91 0.76 16.47
N HIS A 39 2.84 1.96 17.04
CA HIS A 39 3.98 2.86 17.25
C HIS A 39 4.84 2.45 18.45
N GLU A 40 4.26 1.69 19.39
CA GLU A 40 4.91 1.25 20.63
C GLU A 40 5.67 -0.09 20.48
N ILE A 41 5.75 -0.63 19.27
CA ILE A 41 6.51 -1.86 18.99
C ILE A 41 7.89 -1.47 18.45
N ALA A 42 8.93 -2.18 18.90
CA ALA A 42 10.28 -1.97 18.42
C ALA A 42 10.35 -2.14 16.89
N ASN A 43 11.05 -1.23 16.22
CA ASN A 43 11.34 -1.36 14.80
C ASN A 43 12.38 -2.47 14.60
N LEU A 44 11.99 -3.54 13.90
CA LEU A 44 12.84 -4.70 13.64
C LEU A 44 13.50 -4.67 12.25
N ILE A 45 13.37 -3.57 11.50
CA ILE A 45 13.99 -3.44 10.18
C ILE A 45 15.51 -3.63 10.29
N GLY A 46 16.05 -4.56 9.50
CA GLY A 46 17.46 -4.92 9.48
C GLY A 46 17.94 -5.79 10.65
N VAL A 47 17.06 -6.21 11.55
CA VAL A 47 17.39 -7.16 12.62
C VAL A 47 17.37 -8.58 12.06
N ASN A 48 18.48 -9.31 12.18
CA ASN A 48 18.49 -10.74 11.86
C ASN A 48 17.71 -11.52 12.93
N GLN A 49 16.55 -12.06 12.53
CA GLN A 49 15.66 -12.86 13.39
C GLN A 49 15.81 -14.38 13.15
N GLU A 50 16.78 -14.81 12.34
CA GLU A 50 17.07 -16.23 12.07
C GLU A 50 17.46 -16.97 13.35
N GLY A 51 16.97 -18.22 13.50
CA GLY A 51 17.21 -19.07 14.66
C GLY A 51 16.46 -18.66 15.95
N VAL A 52 16.21 -17.37 16.18
CA VAL A 52 15.33 -16.88 17.26
C VAL A 52 13.87 -17.18 16.93
N SER A 53 13.46 -16.93 15.68
CA SER A 53 12.10 -17.20 15.21
C SER A 53 11.68 -18.66 15.38
N ASP A 54 12.58 -19.61 15.15
CA ASP A 54 12.30 -21.04 15.29
C ASP A 54 12.11 -21.46 16.74
N LYS A 55 12.93 -20.89 17.65
CA LYS A 55 12.76 -21.07 19.09
C LYS A 55 11.47 -20.44 19.60
N LEU A 56 11.07 -19.29 19.04
CA LEU A 56 9.82 -18.64 19.42
C LEU A 56 8.60 -19.42 18.94
N ARG A 57 8.63 -19.98 17.72
CA ARG A 57 7.54 -20.83 17.18
C ARG A 57 7.30 -22.09 18.00
N SER A 58 8.32 -22.66 18.64
CA SER A 58 8.14 -23.84 19.51
C SER A 58 7.46 -23.51 20.84
N LEU A 59 7.52 -22.25 21.28
CA LEU A 59 6.91 -21.77 22.53
C LEU A 59 5.55 -21.09 22.31
N VAL A 60 5.39 -20.41 21.17
CA VAL A 60 4.20 -19.62 20.83
C VAL A 60 3.69 -20.07 19.47
N PRO A 61 2.72 -21.00 19.44
CA PRO A 61 2.09 -21.44 18.19
C PRO A 61 1.51 -20.26 17.42
N GLY A 62 1.86 -20.13 16.15
CA GLY A 62 1.42 -19.02 15.29
C GLY A 62 2.32 -17.78 15.30
N TYR A 63 3.47 -17.80 16.00
CA TYR A 63 4.45 -16.72 15.89
C TYR A 63 4.97 -16.58 14.45
N MET A 64 4.88 -15.36 13.93
CA MET A 64 5.47 -14.96 12.66
C MET A 64 6.43 -13.81 12.95
N ALA A 65 7.68 -13.97 12.54
CA ALA A 65 8.61 -12.86 12.47
C ALA A 65 8.19 -11.96 11.31
N MET A 66 8.18 -10.67 11.57
CA MET A 66 7.64 -9.66 10.66
C MET A 66 8.56 -8.44 10.68
N GLY A 67 8.72 -7.78 9.53
CA GLY A 67 9.25 -6.43 9.46
C GLY A 67 10.77 -6.34 9.48
N SER A 68 11.50 -7.41 9.14
CA SER A 68 12.95 -7.32 8.86
C SER A 68 13.22 -6.50 7.60
N ASP A 69 12.36 -6.65 6.58
CA ASP A 69 12.54 -6.06 5.24
C ASP A 69 11.50 -4.97 4.92
N GLY A 70 10.78 -4.52 5.94
CA GLY A 70 9.75 -3.49 5.84
C GLY A 70 8.38 -4.01 5.41
N MET A 71 7.42 -3.09 5.23
CA MET A 71 6.01 -3.47 5.04
C MET A 71 5.70 -4.16 3.71
N HIS A 72 6.58 -4.04 2.71
CA HIS A 72 6.39 -4.72 1.44
C HIS A 72 6.53 -6.24 1.57
N GLU A 73 7.30 -6.73 2.56
CA GLU A 73 7.39 -8.17 2.88
C GLU A 73 6.00 -8.76 3.19
N MET A 74 5.19 -8.00 3.90
CA MET A 74 3.83 -8.41 4.27
C MET A 74 2.85 -8.34 3.12
N SER A 75 3.25 -7.69 2.04
CA SER A 75 2.41 -7.45 0.88
C SER A 75 2.20 -8.71 0.04
N GLU A 76 3.18 -9.62 0.08
CA GLU A 76 3.13 -10.89 -0.64
C GLU A 76 2.50 -12.00 0.22
N MET A 77 2.41 -11.79 1.53
CA MET A 77 1.80 -12.72 2.47
C MET A 77 0.32 -12.42 2.64
N ASN A 78 -0.54 -13.18 1.97
CA ASN A 78 -2.00 -13.03 2.08
C ASN A 78 -2.52 -13.65 3.39
N MET A 79 -2.20 -12.99 4.51
CA MET A 79 -2.60 -13.43 5.84
C MET A 79 -4.06 -13.06 6.10
N GLY A 80 -4.89 -14.05 6.42
CA GLY A 80 -6.27 -13.82 6.84
C GLY A 80 -6.32 -12.99 8.12
N GLY A 81 -6.74 -11.73 8.00
CA GLY A 81 -6.98 -10.85 9.14
C GLY A 81 -8.36 -11.05 9.77
N PRO A 82 -8.60 -10.54 10.99
CA PRO A 82 -9.95 -10.42 11.55
C PRO A 82 -10.89 -9.65 10.60
N LYS A 83 -12.19 -9.96 10.62
CA LYS A 83 -13.19 -9.32 9.75
C LYS A 83 -13.21 -7.78 9.80
N ASN A 84 -12.76 -7.19 10.91
CA ASN A 84 -12.78 -5.74 11.15
C ASN A 84 -11.40 -5.09 10.99
N THR A 85 -10.45 -5.79 10.36
CA THR A 85 -9.12 -5.26 10.09
C THR A 85 -9.02 -4.93 8.61
N LEU A 86 -8.51 -3.74 8.29
CA LEU A 86 -8.18 -3.40 6.90
C LEU A 86 -7.18 -4.43 6.37
N PRO A 87 -7.29 -4.85 5.09
CA PRO A 87 -6.32 -5.76 4.54
C PRO A 87 -4.93 -5.11 4.63
N MET A 88 -3.87 -5.90 4.82
CA MET A 88 -2.51 -5.37 4.73
C MET A 88 -2.15 -4.98 3.28
N MET A 89 -2.93 -5.50 2.33
CA MET A 89 -2.80 -5.27 0.90
C MET A 89 -3.99 -4.58 0.25
N THR A 90 -3.71 -3.60 -0.60
CA THR A 90 -4.74 -2.92 -1.40
C THR A 90 -5.05 -3.69 -2.67
N GLY A 91 -4.06 -4.41 -3.21
CA GLY A 91 -4.18 -5.19 -4.45
C GLY A 91 -2.90 -5.13 -5.27
N THR A 92 -3.01 -5.46 -6.55
CA THR A 92 -1.91 -5.48 -7.52
C THR A 92 -2.08 -4.34 -8.52
N GLY A 93 -1.08 -3.49 -8.64
CA GLY A 93 -0.96 -2.49 -9.70
C GLY A 93 -0.36 -3.09 -10.98
N GLN A 94 -0.22 -2.27 -12.02
CA GLN A 94 0.37 -2.69 -13.31
C GLN A 94 1.77 -3.30 -13.18
N PHE A 95 2.55 -2.90 -12.18
CA PHE A 95 3.95 -3.31 -11.99
C PHE A 95 4.19 -4.10 -10.71
N GLY A 96 3.14 -4.58 -10.03
CA GLY A 96 3.27 -5.41 -8.83
C GLY A 96 2.39 -4.99 -7.66
N PRO A 97 2.60 -5.59 -6.48
CA PRO A 97 1.77 -5.39 -5.30
C PRO A 97 1.79 -3.94 -4.75
N ILE A 98 0.63 -3.43 -4.34
CA ILE A 98 0.45 -2.14 -3.67
C ILE A 98 0.26 -2.36 -2.16
N SER A 99 1.32 -2.12 -1.40
CA SER A 99 1.45 -2.43 0.05
C SER A 99 0.95 -1.32 0.99
N MET A 100 -0.20 -0.73 0.66
CA MET A 100 -0.81 0.34 1.46
C MET A 100 -2.27 0.01 1.76
N GLY A 101 -2.49 -1.21 2.27
CA GLY A 101 -3.79 -1.83 2.41
C GLY A 101 -4.93 -0.94 2.92
N GLY A 102 -5.90 -0.67 2.06
CA GLY A 102 -7.08 0.17 2.36
C GLY A 102 -6.81 1.67 2.45
N MET A 103 -5.59 2.13 2.20
CA MET A 103 -5.15 3.54 2.37
C MET A 103 -4.57 4.17 1.10
N PHE A 104 -4.68 3.47 -0.02
CA PHE A 104 -4.19 3.93 -1.31
C PHE A 104 -5.29 3.82 -2.36
N THR A 105 -5.40 4.85 -3.18
CA THR A 105 -6.30 4.92 -4.32
C THR A 105 -5.47 5.12 -5.59
N VAL A 106 -5.77 4.35 -6.63
CA VAL A 106 -5.30 4.63 -7.99
C VAL A 106 -6.37 5.47 -8.67
N LEU A 107 -6.08 6.75 -8.88
CA LEU A 107 -6.93 7.64 -9.67
C LEU A 107 -6.61 7.41 -11.17
N LYS A 108 -7.58 6.85 -11.90
CA LYS A 108 -7.45 6.58 -13.34
C LYS A 108 -7.95 7.79 -14.13
N VAL A 109 -7.04 8.47 -14.83
CA VAL A 109 -7.39 9.55 -15.75
C VAL A 109 -7.35 9.02 -17.19
N ARG A 110 -8.48 9.05 -17.89
CA ARG A 110 -8.65 8.58 -19.27
C ARG A 110 -9.56 9.52 -20.04
N ASP A 111 -9.33 9.62 -21.34
CA ASP A 111 -10.26 10.27 -22.26
C ASP A 111 -11.47 9.37 -22.54
N GLY A 112 -12.62 9.98 -22.81
CA GLY A 112 -13.80 9.27 -23.31
C GLY A 112 -14.44 8.29 -22.31
N ILE A 113 -14.23 8.45 -21.00
CA ILE A 113 -14.95 7.68 -19.98
C ILE A 113 -16.46 7.97 -20.12
N THR A 114 -17.23 6.91 -20.36
CA THR A 114 -18.69 6.97 -20.56
C THR A 114 -19.46 6.11 -19.55
N SER A 115 -18.76 5.35 -18.71
CA SER A 115 -19.34 4.49 -17.67
C SER A 115 -18.50 4.56 -16.39
N PHE A 116 -19.02 3.99 -15.30
CA PHE A 116 -18.31 3.83 -14.02
C PHE A 116 -17.51 2.51 -13.94
N GLU A 117 -17.39 1.79 -15.04
CA GLU A 117 -16.60 0.55 -15.08
C GLU A 117 -15.10 0.85 -15.02
N ASP A 118 -14.30 -0.14 -14.62
CA ASP A 118 -12.85 0.01 -14.60
C ASP A 118 -12.31 0.17 -16.03
N ALA A 119 -11.73 1.34 -16.32
CA ALA A 119 -11.11 1.65 -17.61
C ALA A 119 -9.78 0.92 -17.85
N GLY A 120 -9.34 0.07 -16.92
CA GLY A 120 -8.12 -0.72 -17.03
C GLY A 120 -6.84 0.06 -16.74
N TRP A 121 -5.69 -0.59 -16.90
CA TRP A 121 -4.37 0.02 -16.68
C TRP A 121 -3.99 0.98 -17.80
N TYR A 122 -3.26 2.04 -17.44
CA TYR A 122 -2.80 3.02 -18.41
C TYR A 122 -1.81 2.37 -19.39
N GLN A 123 -2.03 2.61 -20.68
CA GLN A 123 -1.14 2.12 -21.72
C GLN A 123 -0.02 3.14 -21.91
N HIS A 124 1.11 2.87 -21.26
CA HIS A 124 2.29 3.71 -21.38
C HIS A 124 2.82 3.72 -22.82
N PRO A 125 3.19 4.89 -23.39
CA PRO A 125 3.81 4.95 -24.69
C PRO A 125 5.10 4.12 -24.77
N GLU A 126 5.42 3.61 -25.95
CA GLU A 126 6.61 2.80 -26.18
C GLU A 126 7.88 3.55 -25.71
N GLY A 127 8.77 2.83 -25.02
CA GLY A 127 10.02 3.39 -24.51
C GLY A 127 9.91 4.29 -23.28
N THR A 128 8.71 4.48 -22.70
CA THR A 128 8.51 5.34 -21.51
C THR A 128 8.54 4.58 -20.18
N VAL A 129 8.35 3.26 -20.22
CA VAL A 129 8.42 2.41 -19.03
C VAL A 129 9.88 2.09 -18.72
N ALA A 130 10.29 2.30 -17.47
CA ALA A 130 11.63 1.93 -17.02
C ALA A 130 11.86 0.43 -17.18
N SER A 131 13.00 0.07 -17.74
CA SER A 131 13.45 -1.31 -17.85
C SER A 131 14.74 -1.49 -17.05
N LYS A 132 15.02 -2.73 -16.67
CA LYS A 132 16.31 -3.09 -16.09
C LYS A 132 17.39 -2.83 -17.14
N VAL A 133 18.38 -2.01 -16.79
CA VAL A 133 19.63 -1.83 -17.53
C VAL A 133 20.62 -2.95 -17.23
#